data_AF-A0A2J5A1N7-F1
#
_entry.id   AF-A0A2J5A1N7-F1
#
_cell.length_a   1.000
_cell.length_b   1.000
_cell.length_c   1.000
_cell.angle_alpha   90.00
_cell.angle_beta   90.00
_cell.angle_gamma   90.00
#
_symmetry.space_group_name_H-M   'P 1'
#
loop_
_entity.id
_entity.type
_entity.pdbx_description
1 polymer ?
#
loop_
_entity_poly.entity_id
_entity_poly.type
_entity_poly.pdbx_seq_one_letter_code
_entity_poly.pdbx_strand_id
1 'polypeptide(L)'
;MTIEIKENYTTAVISTAHIAKEDTELLTDASYNPRTDSGRSWIHVNEYGFIIRTSVENPGWKQLLRDDGISWPTIENIEKVLKAGYECVHFDRDAEIVDGLLAWDW
;
A
#
# COMPACT_ATOMS: atom_id res chain seq x y z
N MET A 1 4.10 25.88 23.88
CA MET A 1 5.07 25.03 23.15
C MET A 1 4.39 24.65 21.84
N THR A 2 5.00 24.96 20.70
CA THR A 2 4.42 24.66 19.37
C THR A 2 5.02 23.35 18.89
N ILE A 3 4.19 22.44 18.38
CA ILE A 3 4.65 21.17 17.82
C ILE A 3 5.35 21.45 16.48
N GLU A 4 6.54 20.91 16.27
CA GLU A 4 7.26 20.94 14.99
C GLU A 4 7.22 19.54 14.37
N ILE A 5 6.46 19.39 13.28
CA ILE A 5 6.39 18.14 12.51
C ILE A 5 7.37 18.25 11.35
N LYS A 6 8.35 17.33 11.27
CA LYS A 6 9.43 17.35 10.27
C LYS A 6 9.15 16.52 9.02
N GLU A 7 8.24 15.56 9.14
CA GLU A 7 7.94 14.58 8.10
C GLU A 7 6.43 14.55 7.92
N ASN A 8 5.97 14.79 6.70
CA ASN A 8 4.57 14.80 6.34
C ASN A 8 4.42 14.18 4.95
N TYR A 9 3.35 13.42 4.76
CA TYR A 9 3.07 12.73 3.51
C TYR A 9 1.63 12.97 3.10
N THR A 10 1.43 13.33 1.85
CA THR A 10 0.12 13.33 1.21
C THR A 10 -0.35 11.90 1.00
N THR A 11 -1.51 11.55 1.57
CA THR A 11 -2.04 10.18 1.55
C THR A 11 -3.39 10.15 0.86
N ALA A 12 -3.54 9.31 -0.16
CA ALA A 12 -4.86 8.97 -0.70
C ALA A 12 -5.47 7.86 0.15
N VAL A 13 -6.72 8.02 0.58
CA VAL A 13 -7.48 6.98 1.29
C VAL A 13 -8.49 6.39 0.31
N ILE A 14 -8.38 5.10 0.03
CA ILE A 14 -9.18 4.38 -0.98
C ILE A 14 -9.60 3.01 -0.47
N SER A 15 -10.65 2.43 -1.04
CA SER A 15 -11.16 1.12 -0.60
C SER A 15 -10.10 0.01 -0.68
N THR A 16 -10.08 -0.91 0.30
CA THR A 16 -9.35 -2.19 0.19
C THR A 16 -9.82 -3.05 -0.99
N ALA A 17 -11.00 -2.78 -1.56
CA ALA A 17 -11.47 -3.40 -2.79
C ALA A 17 -10.51 -3.18 -3.97
N HIS A 18 -9.56 -2.25 -3.88
CA HIS A 18 -8.49 -2.04 -4.87
C HIS A 18 -7.25 -2.95 -4.67
N ILE A 19 -7.32 -3.92 -3.76
CA ILE A 19 -6.36 -5.00 -3.59
C ILE A 19 -7.07 -6.32 -3.92
N ALA A 20 -6.40 -7.21 -4.66
CA ALA A 20 -6.92 -8.56 -4.86
C ALA A 20 -6.97 -9.33 -3.53
N LYS A 21 -8.01 -10.15 -3.31
CA LYS A 21 -8.18 -10.88 -2.05
C LYS A 21 -6.92 -11.67 -1.65
N GLU A 22 -6.32 -12.37 -2.61
CA GLU A 22 -5.12 -13.18 -2.40
C GLU A 22 -3.89 -12.34 -2.06
N ASP A 23 -3.83 -11.09 -2.55
CA ASP A 23 -2.72 -10.18 -2.27
C ASP A 23 -2.76 -9.63 -0.83
N THR A 24 -3.89 -9.69 -0.12
CA THR A 24 -4.00 -9.15 1.25
C THR A 24 -3.17 -9.95 2.25
N GLU A 25 -3.18 -11.29 2.15
CA GLU A 25 -2.35 -12.16 2.97
C GLU A 25 -0.86 -11.94 2.64
N LEU A 26 -0.53 -11.84 1.35
CA LEU A 26 0.83 -11.60 0.89
C LEU A 26 1.37 -10.22 1.32
N LEU A 27 0.54 -9.17 1.30
CA LEU A 27 0.92 -7.84 1.81
C LEU A 27 1.14 -7.86 3.32
N THR A 28 0.38 -8.69 4.05
CA THR A 28 0.57 -8.88 5.49
C THR A 28 1.93 -9.50 5.78
N ASP A 29 2.26 -10.59 5.08
CA ASP A 29 3.57 -11.25 5.20
C ASP A 29 4.73 -10.36 4.74
N ALA A 30 4.52 -9.57 3.68
CA ALA A 30 5.51 -8.62 3.18
C ALA A 30 5.77 -7.44 4.13
N SER A 31 4.77 -7.02 4.91
CA SER A 31 4.91 -5.95 5.91
C SER A 31 5.87 -6.38 7.02
N TYR A 32 5.64 -7.55 7.61
CA TYR A 32 6.54 -8.12 8.61
C TYR A 32 6.36 -9.63 8.73
N ASN A 33 7.46 -10.36 8.55
CA ASN A 33 7.52 -11.79 8.76
C ASN A 33 8.25 -12.10 10.08
N PRO A 34 7.54 -12.60 11.11
CA PRO A 34 8.14 -12.89 12.41
C PRO A 34 9.12 -14.07 12.39
N ARG A 35 9.10 -14.92 11.36
CA ARG A 35 10.00 -16.08 11.26
C ARG A 35 11.40 -15.67 10.78
N THR A 36 11.47 -14.65 9.93
CA THR A 36 12.72 -14.14 9.37
C THR A 36 13.17 -12.84 10.01
N ASP A 37 12.35 -12.29 10.91
CA ASP A 37 12.52 -10.98 11.54
C ASP A 37 12.84 -9.89 10.50
N SER A 38 12.08 -9.91 9.40
CA SER A 38 12.30 -9.04 8.26
C SER A 38 10.97 -8.64 7.63
N GLY A 39 10.96 -7.51 6.93
CA GLY A 39 9.76 -6.98 6.32
C GLY A 39 10.03 -5.67 5.61
N ARG A 40 9.01 -5.20 4.89
CA ARG A 40 9.05 -3.93 4.19
C ARG A 40 8.56 -2.86 5.14
N SER A 41 9.51 -2.08 5.68
CA SER A 41 9.22 -0.93 6.56
C SER A 41 8.28 0.12 5.96
N TRP A 42 8.02 0.04 4.66
CA TRP A 42 7.13 0.91 3.91
C TRP A 42 5.74 0.34 3.65
N ILE A 43 5.44 -0.87 4.13
CA ILE A 43 4.09 -1.46 4.15
C ILE A 43 3.65 -1.57 5.61
N HIS A 44 2.54 -0.94 5.95
CA HIS A 44 2.00 -0.93 7.32
C HIS A 44 0.63 -1.59 7.29
N VAL A 45 0.49 -2.72 7.98
CA VAL A 45 -0.79 -3.41 8.12
C VAL A 45 -1.57 -2.78 9.27
N ASN A 46 -2.86 -2.59 9.07
CA ASN A 46 -3.82 -2.33 10.14
C ASN A 46 -4.91 -3.43 10.14
N GLU A 47 -5.84 -3.41 11.10
CA GLU A 47 -6.83 -4.48 11.27
C GLU A 47 -7.71 -4.71 10.02
N TYR A 48 -7.90 -3.69 9.18
CA TYR A 48 -8.82 -3.73 8.03
C TYR A 48 -8.24 -3.08 6.77
N GLY A 49 -6.92 -3.11 6.60
CA GLY A 49 -6.29 -2.28 5.58
C GLY A 49 -4.78 -2.17 5.64
N PHE A 50 -4.25 -1.32 4.77
CA PHE A 50 -2.81 -1.18 4.53
C PHE A 50 -2.44 0.26 4.25
N ILE A 51 -1.34 0.75 4.80
CA ILE A 51 -0.68 1.97 4.34
C ILE A 51 0.58 1.59 3.58
N ILE A 52 0.66 1.98 2.31
CA ILE A 52 1.78 1.71 1.43
C ILE A 52 2.48 3.04 1.10
N ARG A 53 3.72 3.17 1.55
CA ARG A 53 4.58 4.36 1.40
C ARG A 53 5.77 4.06 0.51
N THR A 54 5.55 4.02 -0.79
CA THR A 54 6.58 3.68 -1.79
C THR A 54 7.37 4.90 -2.27
N SER A 55 7.44 5.96 -1.46
CA SER A 55 8.14 7.20 -1.82
C SER A 55 9.63 6.94 -2.16
N VAL A 56 10.28 7.98 -2.69
CA VAL A 56 11.55 8.03 -3.45
C VAL A 56 12.68 7.09 -3.01
N GLU A 57 12.71 6.64 -1.76
CA GLU A 57 13.71 5.73 -1.20
C GLU A 57 13.63 4.28 -1.73
N ASN A 58 12.55 3.89 -2.42
CA ASN A 58 12.37 2.52 -2.92
C ASN A 58 12.14 2.45 -4.44
N PRO A 59 13.12 2.84 -5.29
CA PRO A 59 12.93 2.86 -6.75
C PRO A 59 12.57 1.49 -7.35
N GLY A 60 12.86 0.39 -6.65
CA GLY A 60 12.51 -0.98 -7.03
C GLY A 60 11.22 -1.53 -6.41
N TRP A 61 10.38 -0.71 -5.78
CA TRP A 61 9.21 -1.20 -5.00
C TRP A 61 8.28 -2.12 -5.77
N LYS A 62 8.08 -1.87 -7.08
CA LYS A 62 7.25 -2.73 -7.94
C LYS A 62 7.82 -4.14 -8.07
N GLN A 63 9.12 -4.24 -8.30
CA GLN A 63 9.80 -5.54 -8.39
C GLN A 63 9.79 -6.25 -7.04
N LEU A 64 9.99 -5.50 -5.97
CA LEU A 64 9.94 -6.02 -4.61
C LEU A 64 8.56 -6.63 -4.27
N LEU A 65 7.46 -5.93 -4.53
CA LEU A 65 6.11 -6.51 -4.37
C LEU A 65 5.91 -7.72 -5.27
N ARG A 66 6.44 -7.68 -6.49
CA ARG A 66 6.32 -8.80 -7.42
C ARG A 66 7.08 -10.03 -6.95
N ASP A 67 8.25 -9.86 -6.34
CA ASP A 67 9.05 -10.93 -5.75
C ASP A 67 8.33 -11.57 -4.55
N ASP A 68 7.50 -10.81 -3.83
CA ASP A 68 6.61 -11.35 -2.77
C ASP A 68 5.34 -12.02 -3.32
N GLY A 69 5.17 -12.03 -4.65
CA GLY A 69 4.03 -12.66 -5.32
C GLY A 69 2.84 -11.75 -5.57
N ILE A 70 2.86 -10.49 -5.10
CA ILE A 70 1.76 -9.53 -5.29
C ILE A 70 1.43 -9.39 -6.78
N SER A 71 0.15 -9.41 -7.10
CA SER A 71 -0.33 -9.34 -8.47
C SER A 71 -0.02 -7.98 -9.12
N TRP A 72 0.22 -7.99 -10.44
CA TRP A 72 0.39 -6.76 -11.21
C TRP A 72 -0.79 -5.78 -11.07
N PRO A 73 -2.06 -6.22 -11.10
CA PRO A 73 -3.18 -5.30 -10.95
C PRO A 73 -3.17 -4.50 -9.62
N THR A 74 -2.82 -5.12 -8.49
CA THR A 74 -2.66 -4.42 -7.21
C THR A 74 -1.50 -3.41 -7.28
N ILE A 75 -0.36 -3.81 -7.86
CA ILE A 75 0.81 -2.93 -8.06
C ILE A 75 0.46 -1.73 -8.95
N GLU A 76 -0.29 -1.95 -10.03
CA GLU A 76 -0.73 -0.91 -10.96
C GLU A 76 -1.69 0.09 -10.30
N ASN A 77 -2.58 -0.37 -9.42
CA ASN A 77 -3.44 0.52 -8.62
C ASN A 77 -2.61 1.44 -7.73
N ILE A 78 -1.64 0.90 -6.99
CA ILE A 78 -0.70 1.69 -6.18
C ILE A 78 0.03 2.70 -7.07
N GLU A 79 0.58 2.26 -8.21
CA GLU A 79 1.32 3.12 -9.12
C GLU A 79 0.47 4.28 -9.66
N LYS A 80 -0.81 4.04 -9.99
CA LYS A 80 -1.72 5.08 -10.46
C LYS A 80 -1.96 6.16 -9.39
N VAL A 81 -2.13 5.77 -8.13
CA VAL A 81 -2.29 6.72 -7.02
C VAL A 81 -1.03 7.58 -6.84
N LEU A 82 0.15 6.98 -6.90
CA LEU A 82 1.41 7.71 -6.82
C LEU A 82 1.60 8.67 -8.00
N LYS A 83 1.25 8.23 -9.22
CA LYS A 83 1.29 9.07 -10.43
C LYS A 83 0.28 10.22 -10.37
N ALA A 84 -0.77 10.11 -9.56
CA ALA A 84 -1.72 11.20 -9.29
C ALA A 84 -1.15 12.25 -8.31
N GLY A 85 0.05 12.06 -7.78
CA GLY A 85 0.77 13.04 -6.96
C GLY A 85 0.73 12.77 -5.45
N TYR A 86 0.15 11.65 -5.02
CA TYR A 86 0.16 11.24 -3.62
C TYR A 86 1.46 10.50 -3.29
N GLU A 87 1.91 10.64 -2.04
CA GLU A 87 3.13 9.98 -1.54
C GLU A 87 2.84 8.61 -0.91
N CYS A 88 1.61 8.42 -0.43
CA CYS A 88 1.14 7.20 0.23
C CYS A 88 -0.24 6.78 -0.27
N VAL A 89 -0.51 5.48 -0.23
CA VAL A 89 -1.85 4.91 -0.41
C VAL A 89 -2.29 4.27 0.90
N HIS A 90 -3.41 4.70 1.44
CA HIS A 90 -4.10 4.04 2.55
C HIS A 90 -5.30 3.28 1.98
N PHE A 91 -5.18 1.96 1.94
CA PHE A 91 -6.29 1.06 1.66
C PHE A 91 -7.06 0.86 2.95
N ASP A 92 -8.29 1.34 3.00
CA ASP A 92 -9.18 1.27 4.15
C ASP A 92 -10.48 0.57 3.72
N ARG A 93 -10.96 -0.36 4.55
CA ARG A 93 -12.14 -1.16 4.22
C ARG A 93 -13.40 -0.34 3.96
N ASP A 94 -13.56 0.78 4.67
CA ASP A 94 -14.76 1.62 4.61
C ASP A 94 -14.58 2.84 3.69
N ALA A 95 -13.43 2.96 3.03
CA ALA A 95 -13.18 4.02 2.07
C ALA A 95 -13.87 3.77 0.72
N GLU A 96 -14.06 4.87 -0.01
CA GLU A 96 -14.71 4.87 -1.31
C GLU A 96 -13.90 4.13 -2.38
N ILE A 97 -14.62 3.49 -3.31
CA ILE A 97 -14.05 2.97 -4.55
C ILE A 97 -13.74 4.16 -5.46
N VAL A 98 -12.53 4.17 -6.04
CA VAL A 98 -12.06 5.22 -6.92
C VAL A 98 -12.19 4.79 -8.39
N ASP A 99 -12.92 5.60 -9.16
CA ASP A 99 -13.04 5.43 -10.60
C ASP A 99 -11.66 5.45 -11.29
N GLY A 100 -11.43 4.51 -12.21
CA GLY A 100 -10.17 4.38 -12.96
C GLY A 100 -9.10 3.49 -12.31
N LEU A 101 -9.33 3.04 -11.07
CA LEU A 101 -8.61 1.94 -10.45
C LEU A 101 -9.38 0.63 -10.64
N LEU A 102 -8.66 -0.49 -10.75
CA LEU A 102 -9.30 -1.79 -10.73
C LEU A 102 -9.84 -2.07 -9.33
N ALA A 103 -11.05 -2.60 -9.22
CA ALA A 103 -11.60 -3.06 -7.96
C ALA A 103 -12.13 -4.49 -8.11
N TRP A 104 -12.11 -5.22 -7.02
CA TRP A 104 -12.68 -6.56 -6.91
C TRP A 104 -13.85 -6.55 -5.93
N ASP A 105 -14.75 -7.50 -6.11
CA ASP A 105 -15.88 -7.76 -5.21
C ASP A 105 -15.53 -8.99 -4.34
N TRP A 106 -15.15 -8.76 -3.07
CA TRP A 106 -14.80 -9.82 -2.12
C TRP A 106 -14.99 -9.44 -0.65
#